data_AF-A0A942SL12-F1
#
_entry.id   AF-A0A942SL12-F1
#
_cell.length_a   1.000
_cell.length_b   1.000
_cell.length_c   1.000
_cell.angle_alpha   90.00
_cell.angle_beta   90.00
_cell.angle_gamma   90.00
#
_symmetry.space_group_name_H-M   'P 1'
#
loop_
_entity.id
_entity.type
_entity.pdbx_description
1 polymer ?
#
loop_
_entity_poly.entity_id
_entity_poly.type
_entity_poly.pdbx_seq_one_letter_code
_entity_poly.pdbx_strand_id
1 'polypeptide(L)'
;MFKDATYKEKLAILKNWMPQIIEPLKKDLRNDHLKNDWEFFKRYFPSKNFNKLTVEDFVSAYTQAMEEVEAKRAEEIAEFIANRWLMRNSELYEFFEGRLTQINPNFQEIEELSSEQSQEILGKALIQFGAFRTYVFSILNSVVFPQGVYEELRKKADQHVDQALKQQELDKQERSLAAIKDFYEQQMARMQDKYEKKLSGMQKKYLQDVESLKKQISALQRKVNE
;
A
#
# COMPACT_ATOMS: atom_id res chain seq x y z
N MET A 1 16.90 13.69 23.03
CA MET A 1 17.79 13.20 21.94
C MET A 1 17.56 13.90 20.59
N PHE A 2 16.33 14.16 20.13
CA PHE A 2 16.07 14.76 18.80
C PHE A 2 15.54 16.20 18.81
N LYS A 3 15.51 16.87 19.97
CA LYS A 3 14.89 18.21 20.10
C LYS A 3 15.55 19.25 19.20
N ASP A 4 16.88 19.14 19.04
CA ASP A 4 17.69 20.05 18.23
C ASP A 4 18.05 19.48 16.85
N ALA A 5 17.53 18.29 16.50
CA ALA A 5 17.85 17.64 15.23
C ALA A 5 17.00 18.23 14.09
N THR A 6 17.64 18.45 12.95
CA THR A 6 17.01 18.92 11.71
C THR A 6 16.11 17.83 11.10
N TYR A 7 15.15 18.20 10.26
CA TYR A 7 14.30 17.21 9.57
C TYR A 7 15.13 16.32 8.64
N LYS A 8 16.19 16.85 8.03
CA LYS A 8 17.16 16.05 7.27
C LYS A 8 17.79 14.96 8.12
N GLU A 9 18.25 15.27 9.33
CA GLU A 9 18.86 14.29 10.24
C GLU A 9 17.83 13.25 10.72
N LYS A 10 16.61 13.70 11.05
CA LYS A 10 15.50 12.82 11.42
C LYS A 10 15.16 11.83 10.30
N LEU A 11 15.05 12.31 9.06
CA LEU A 11 14.78 11.44 7.90
C LEU A 11 15.96 10.54 7.55
N ALA A 12 17.20 10.95 7.82
CA ALA A 12 18.37 10.08 7.66
C ALA A 12 18.30 8.86 8.59
N ILE A 13 17.78 9.01 9.81
CA ILE A 13 17.52 7.87 10.72
C ILE A 13 16.42 6.96 10.16
N LEU A 14 15.43 7.55 9.51
CA LEU A 14 14.27 6.87 8.91
C LEU A 14 14.54 6.34 7.49
N LYS A 15 15.78 6.45 6.98
CA LYS A 15 16.14 6.14 5.58
C LYS A 15 15.63 4.77 5.12
N ASN A 16 15.74 3.76 5.98
CA ASN A 16 15.34 2.39 5.67
C ASN A 16 13.83 2.22 5.44
N TRP A 17 13.00 3.14 5.96
CA TRP A 17 11.56 3.10 5.76
C TRP A 17 11.03 4.23 4.87
N MET A 18 11.92 4.91 4.14
CA MET A 18 11.52 5.89 3.13
C MET A 18 10.48 5.36 2.14
N PRO A 19 10.53 4.11 1.66
CA PRO A 19 9.46 3.58 0.81
C PRO A 19 8.08 3.65 1.46
N GLN A 20 7.97 3.29 2.73
CA GLN A 20 6.73 3.27 3.50
C GLN A 20 6.27 4.68 3.87
N ILE A 21 7.19 5.62 4.07
CA ILE A 21 6.90 7.04 4.33
C ILE A 21 6.41 7.73 3.05
N ILE A 22 7.02 7.43 1.90
CA ILE A 22 6.76 8.09 0.61
C ILE A 22 5.55 7.53 -0.11
N GLU A 23 5.26 6.22 0.00
CA GLU A 23 4.10 5.56 -0.61
C GLU A 23 2.78 6.35 -0.40
N PRO A 24 2.38 6.73 0.83
CA PRO A 24 1.15 7.49 1.05
C PRO A 24 1.23 8.94 0.52
N LEU A 25 2.43 9.48 0.34
CA LEU A 25 2.68 10.88 -0.04
C LEU A 25 2.83 11.11 -1.54
N LYS A 26 2.84 10.06 -2.38
CA LYS A 26 3.08 10.18 -3.83
C LYS A 26 2.23 11.25 -4.52
N LYS A 27 0.94 11.35 -4.16
CA LYS A 27 0.03 12.33 -4.76
C LYS A 27 0.42 13.75 -4.37
N ASP A 28 0.77 13.95 -3.11
CA ASP A 28 1.15 15.25 -2.56
C ASP A 28 2.52 15.68 -3.12
N LEU A 29 3.49 14.78 -3.18
CA LEU A 29 4.79 15.01 -3.82
C LEU A 29 4.63 15.35 -5.31
N ARG A 30 3.78 14.61 -6.03
CA ARG A 30 3.54 14.87 -7.45
C ARG A 30 2.86 16.22 -7.68
N ASN A 31 1.80 16.52 -6.93
CA ASN A 31 0.95 17.67 -7.22
C ASN A 31 1.43 18.97 -6.59
N ASP A 32 2.04 18.91 -5.41
CA ASP A 32 2.36 20.10 -4.62
C ASP A 32 3.85 20.44 -4.68
N HIS A 33 4.72 19.45 -4.88
CA HIS A 33 6.15 19.68 -5.04
C HIS A 33 6.55 19.67 -6.53
N LEU A 34 6.45 18.53 -7.23
CA LEU A 34 6.99 18.38 -8.59
C LEU A 34 6.32 19.27 -9.65
N LYS A 35 5.04 19.64 -9.48
CA LYS A 35 4.40 20.61 -10.40
C LYS A 35 4.92 22.03 -10.21
N ASN A 36 5.32 22.38 -8.99
CA ASN A 36 5.74 23.73 -8.62
C ASN A 36 7.26 23.90 -8.77
N ASP A 37 8.04 22.84 -8.58
CA ASP A 37 9.48 22.79 -8.84
C ASP A 37 9.79 21.87 -10.02
N TRP A 38 9.61 22.40 -11.23
CA TRP A 38 9.91 21.67 -12.47
C TRP A 38 11.42 21.46 -12.68
N GLU A 39 12.25 22.31 -12.07
CA GLU A 39 13.71 22.17 -12.12
C GLU A 39 14.14 20.91 -11.36
N PHE A 40 13.58 20.67 -10.18
CA PHE A 40 13.75 19.44 -9.42
C PHE A 40 13.33 18.22 -10.25
N PHE A 41 12.16 18.29 -10.90
CA PHE A 41 11.70 17.19 -11.75
C PHE A 41 12.71 16.86 -12.86
N LYS A 42 13.20 17.86 -13.59
CA LYS A 42 14.20 17.66 -14.65
C LYS A 42 15.52 17.08 -14.12
N ARG A 43 15.93 17.49 -12.92
CA ARG A 43 17.19 17.09 -12.31
C ARG A 43 17.18 15.63 -11.82
N TYR A 44 16.15 15.22 -11.09
CA TYR A 44 16.13 13.89 -10.44
C TYR A 44 15.29 12.84 -11.16
N PHE A 45 14.47 13.24 -12.15
CA PHE A 45 13.67 12.31 -12.95
C PHE A 45 14.02 12.43 -14.46
N PRO A 46 15.31 12.32 -14.85
CA PRO A 46 15.70 12.45 -16.24
C PRO A 46 15.01 11.37 -17.08
N SER A 47 14.37 11.77 -18.17
CA SER A 47 13.68 10.87 -19.12
C SER A 47 12.50 10.06 -18.54
N LYS A 48 12.03 10.38 -17.34
CA LYS A 48 10.85 9.71 -16.74
C LYS A 48 9.57 10.44 -17.11
N ASN A 49 8.48 9.71 -17.26
CA ASN A 49 7.17 10.31 -17.49
C ASN A 49 6.56 10.71 -16.14
N PHE A 50 6.25 12.00 -15.99
CA PHE A 50 5.64 12.59 -14.81
C PHE A 50 4.44 11.81 -14.26
N ASN A 51 3.59 11.25 -15.14
CA ASN A 51 2.39 10.53 -14.73
C ASN A 51 2.65 9.07 -14.31
N LYS A 52 3.81 8.51 -14.67
CA LYS A 52 4.17 7.09 -14.46
C LYS A 52 5.27 6.88 -13.41
N LEU A 53 5.54 7.87 -12.56
CA LEU A 53 6.52 7.76 -11.47
C LEU A 53 6.11 6.71 -10.44
N THR A 54 7.02 5.79 -10.11
CA THR A 54 6.84 4.73 -9.09
C THR A 54 7.33 5.18 -7.71
N VAL A 55 7.07 4.38 -6.66
CA VAL A 55 7.63 4.64 -5.30
C VAL A 55 9.14 4.77 -5.36
N GLU A 56 9.76 3.83 -6.05
CA GLU A 56 11.21 3.68 -6.12
C GLU A 56 11.83 4.91 -6.78
N ASP A 57 11.18 5.45 -7.82
CA ASP A 57 11.57 6.70 -8.43
C ASP A 57 11.53 7.86 -7.41
N PHE A 58 10.43 7.98 -6.64
CA PHE A 58 10.32 9.01 -5.60
C PHE A 58 11.36 8.82 -4.48
N VAL A 59 11.50 7.62 -3.94
CA VAL A 59 12.45 7.33 -2.86
C VAL A 59 13.87 7.64 -3.32
N SER A 60 14.27 7.21 -4.51
CA SER A 60 15.60 7.46 -5.03
C SER A 60 15.85 8.97 -5.23
N ALA A 61 14.94 9.68 -5.88
CA ALA A 61 15.08 11.10 -6.17
C ALA A 61 15.16 11.95 -4.89
N TYR A 62 14.25 11.71 -3.94
CA TYR A 62 14.19 12.52 -2.72
C TYR A 62 15.29 12.15 -1.73
N THR A 63 15.71 10.89 -1.67
CA THR A 63 16.90 10.51 -0.86
C THR A 63 18.16 11.16 -1.43
N GLN A 64 18.35 11.12 -2.76
CA GLN A 64 19.47 11.77 -3.41
C GLN A 64 19.46 13.29 -3.16
N ALA A 65 18.30 13.92 -3.29
CA ALA A 65 18.16 15.36 -3.04
C ALA A 65 18.47 15.76 -1.59
N MET A 66 18.08 14.94 -0.60
CA MET A 66 18.41 15.18 0.81
C MET A 66 19.91 14.98 1.11
N GLU A 67 20.60 14.16 0.32
CA GLU A 67 22.05 13.91 0.45
C GLU A 67 22.92 14.98 -0.25
N GLU A 68 22.33 15.91 -1.01
CA GLU A 68 23.09 16.97 -1.67
C GLU A 68 23.74 17.97 -0.72
N VAL A 69 24.77 18.64 -1.25
CA VAL A 69 25.61 19.61 -0.54
C VAL A 69 24.84 20.88 -0.16
N GLU A 70 23.77 21.21 -0.90
CA GLU A 70 22.92 22.36 -0.58
C GLU A 70 22.05 22.08 0.66
N ALA A 71 22.62 22.33 1.85
CA ALA A 71 21.99 22.04 3.13
C ALA A 71 20.60 22.68 3.29
N LYS A 72 20.39 23.90 2.79
CA LYS A 72 19.09 24.59 2.87
C LYS A 72 18.00 23.88 2.05
N ARG A 73 18.29 23.57 0.78
CA ARG A 73 17.33 22.88 -0.10
C ARG A 73 17.04 21.47 0.40
N ALA A 74 18.07 20.78 0.90
CA ALA A 74 17.90 19.47 1.50
C ALA A 74 16.98 19.50 2.74
N GLU A 75 17.09 20.53 3.57
CA GLU A 75 16.22 20.71 4.73
C GLU A 75 14.78 21.08 4.33
N GLU A 76 14.58 21.98 3.37
CA GLU A 76 13.25 22.34 2.86
C GLU A 76 12.49 21.12 2.31
N ILE A 77 13.20 20.23 1.60
CA ILE A 77 12.63 18.98 1.09
C ILE A 77 12.27 18.04 2.25
N ALA A 78 13.17 17.91 3.23
CA ALA A 78 12.95 17.06 4.39
C ALA A 78 11.75 17.55 5.23
N GLU A 79 11.67 18.85 5.47
CA GLU A 79 10.55 19.50 6.14
C GLU A 79 9.24 19.30 5.37
N PHE A 80 9.25 19.47 4.04
CA PHE A 80 8.07 19.21 3.21
C PHE A 80 7.55 17.78 3.38
N ILE A 81 8.44 16.78 3.30
CA ILE A 81 8.07 15.36 3.49
C ILE A 81 7.53 15.14 4.90
N ALA A 82 8.24 15.63 5.92
CA ALA A 82 7.85 15.46 7.31
C ALA A 82 6.47 16.08 7.59
N ASN A 83 6.26 17.33 7.17
CA ASN A 83 4.99 18.02 7.37
C ASN A 83 3.84 17.33 6.65
N ARG A 84 4.03 16.90 5.39
CA ARG A 84 3.00 16.14 4.67
C ARG A 84 2.70 14.79 5.32
N TRP A 85 3.72 14.10 5.83
CA TRP A 85 3.52 12.86 6.57
C TRP A 85 2.75 13.09 7.88
N LEU A 86 3.10 14.13 8.63
CA LEU A 86 2.43 14.49 9.89
C LEU A 86 0.98 14.88 9.66
N MET A 87 0.68 15.68 8.62
CA MET A 87 -0.69 16.04 8.25
C MET A 87 -1.55 14.80 7.89
N ARG A 88 -0.95 13.78 7.28
CA ARG A 88 -1.64 12.52 6.95
C ARG A 88 -1.92 11.65 8.19
N ASN A 89 -1.26 11.93 9.30
CA ASN A 89 -1.40 11.21 10.55
C ASN A 89 -1.70 12.20 11.70
N SER A 90 -2.57 13.18 11.44
CA SER A 90 -2.91 14.21 12.43
C SER A 90 -3.51 13.62 13.71
N GLU A 91 -4.15 12.45 13.61
CA GLU A 91 -4.68 11.72 14.77
C GLU A 91 -3.58 11.31 15.77
N LEU A 92 -2.34 11.09 15.32
CA LEU A 92 -1.21 10.85 16.21
C LEU A 92 -0.86 12.11 16.98
N TYR A 93 -0.91 13.27 16.32
CA TYR A 93 -0.62 14.54 16.98
C TYR A 93 -1.61 14.80 18.12
N GLU A 94 -2.90 14.71 17.83
CA GLU A 94 -3.96 14.89 18.85
C GLU A 94 -3.81 13.89 20.01
N PHE A 95 -3.47 12.63 19.71
CA PHE A 95 -3.25 11.63 20.74
C PHE A 95 -2.05 11.98 21.65
N PHE A 96 -0.91 12.30 21.04
CA PHE A 96 0.31 12.60 21.80
C PHE A 96 0.19 13.91 22.57
N GLU A 97 -0.37 14.95 21.96
CA GLU A 97 -0.66 16.23 22.62
C GLU A 97 -1.54 16.02 23.85
N GLY A 98 -2.65 15.29 23.71
CA GLY A 98 -3.55 15.02 24.83
C GLY A 98 -2.88 14.25 25.97
N ARG A 99 -2.00 13.30 25.66
CA ARG A 99 -1.26 12.53 26.67
C ARG A 99 -0.14 13.32 27.33
N LEU A 100 0.62 14.09 26.56
CA LEU A 100 1.71 14.91 27.08
C LEU A 100 1.19 16.07 27.93
N THR A 101 0.05 16.66 27.54
CA THR A 101 -0.62 17.72 28.32
C THR A 101 -1.10 17.22 29.69
N GLN A 102 -1.48 15.94 29.81
CA GLN A 102 -1.83 15.32 31.10
C GLN A 102 -0.62 15.21 32.04
N ILE A 103 0.59 15.14 31.49
CA ILE A 103 1.83 15.06 32.25
C ILE A 103 2.30 16.47 32.64
N ASN A 104 2.37 17.38 31.67
CA ASN A 104 2.68 18.78 31.88
C ASN A 104 1.83 19.64 30.94
N PRO A 105 1.02 20.60 31.45
CA PRO A 105 0.26 21.53 30.62
C PRO A 105 1.11 22.30 29.61
N ASN A 106 2.38 22.59 29.95
CA ASN A 106 3.37 23.10 28.99
C ASN A 106 4.30 21.97 28.54
N PHE A 107 3.77 21.02 27.77
CA PHE A 107 4.50 19.81 27.39
C PHE A 107 5.78 20.07 26.55
N GLN A 108 5.95 21.28 26.01
CA GLN A 108 7.18 21.68 25.31
C GLN A 108 8.40 21.79 26.24
N GLU A 109 8.16 21.98 27.54
CA GLU A 109 9.20 22.05 28.58
C GLU A 109 9.68 20.67 29.02
N ILE A 110 9.00 19.58 28.63
CA ILE A 110 9.44 18.23 28.98
C ILE A 110 10.77 17.97 28.26
N GLU A 111 11.81 17.68 29.04
CA GLU A 111 13.14 17.32 28.52
C GLU A 111 13.29 15.82 28.29
N GLU A 112 12.71 15.02 29.19
CA GLU A 112 12.68 13.56 29.11
C GLU A 112 11.46 13.01 29.88
N LEU A 113 10.79 12.02 29.31
CA LEU A 113 9.71 11.27 29.97
C LEU A 113 10.28 10.15 30.81
N SER A 114 9.60 9.80 31.90
CA SER A 114 9.96 8.59 32.65
C SER A 114 9.67 7.33 31.83
N SER A 115 10.37 6.23 32.12
CA SER A 115 10.10 4.94 31.48
C SER A 115 8.65 4.50 31.64
N GLU A 116 8.04 4.74 32.81
CA GLU A 116 6.65 4.40 33.10
C GLU A 116 5.67 5.20 32.24
N GLN A 117 5.85 6.53 32.18
CA GLN A 117 5.04 7.42 31.34
C GLN A 117 5.16 7.05 29.86
N SER A 118 6.39 6.74 29.44
CA SER A 118 6.69 6.35 28.06
C SER A 118 5.96 5.06 27.69
N GLN A 119 6.00 4.04 28.54
CA GLN A 119 5.31 2.77 28.29
C GLN A 119 3.78 2.92 28.32
N GLU A 120 3.23 3.80 29.16
CA GLU A 120 1.78 4.04 29.17
C GLU A 120 1.29 4.67 27.85
N ILE A 121 2.00 5.69 27.38
CA ILE A 121 1.69 6.38 26.11
C ILE A 121 1.84 5.39 24.95
N LEU A 122 2.97 4.68 24.91
CA LEU A 122 3.27 3.73 23.83
C LEU A 122 2.33 2.53 23.84
N GLY A 123 1.94 2.01 24.99
CA GLY A 123 1.01 0.88 25.06
C GLY A 123 -0.29 1.15 24.30
N LYS A 124 -0.86 2.35 24.49
CA LYS A 124 -2.08 2.78 23.78
C LYS A 124 -1.80 3.14 22.31
N ALA A 125 -0.70 3.85 22.04
CA ALA A 125 -0.33 4.25 20.68
C ALA A 125 -0.06 3.06 19.76
N LEU A 126 0.63 2.04 20.26
CA LEU A 126 0.97 0.82 19.53
C LEU A 126 -0.27 0.03 19.12
N ILE A 127 -1.28 -0.04 19.99
CA ILE A 127 -2.54 -0.73 19.70
C ILE A 127 -3.35 0.04 18.65
N GLN A 128 -3.42 1.37 18.77
CA GLN A 128 -4.29 2.19 17.93
C GLN A 128 -3.69 2.50 16.54
N PHE A 129 -2.39 2.79 16.47
CA PHE A 129 -1.74 3.29 15.26
C PHE A 129 -0.65 2.36 14.69
N GLY A 130 -0.25 1.36 15.47
CA GLY A 130 0.84 0.45 15.12
C GLY A 130 2.23 1.01 15.41
N ALA A 131 3.21 0.11 15.46
CA ALA A 131 4.58 0.44 15.87
C ALA A 131 5.30 1.36 14.88
N PHE A 132 5.12 1.12 13.58
CA PHE A 132 5.77 1.92 12.54
C PHE A 132 5.39 3.40 12.59
N ARG A 133 4.08 3.69 12.56
CA ARG A 133 3.60 5.08 12.56
C ARG A 133 3.95 5.79 13.86
N THR A 134 3.80 5.10 15.00
CA THR A 134 4.16 5.64 16.31
C THR A 134 5.64 6.03 16.37
N TYR A 135 6.54 5.19 15.85
CA TYR A 135 7.97 5.49 15.85
C TYR A 135 8.33 6.65 14.92
N VAL A 136 7.82 6.65 13.68
CA VAL A 136 8.06 7.74 12.71
C VAL A 136 7.58 9.07 13.29
N PHE A 137 6.36 9.10 13.84
CA PHE A 137 5.82 10.29 14.50
C PHE A 137 6.71 10.77 15.66
N SER A 138 7.17 9.85 16.50
CA SER A 138 8.00 10.16 17.66
C SER A 138 9.31 10.82 17.24
N ILE A 139 9.94 10.35 16.16
CA ILE A 139 11.16 10.96 15.61
C ILE A 139 10.87 12.33 14.99
N LEU A 140 9.83 12.45 14.15
CA LEU A 140 9.54 13.69 13.43
C LEU A 140 9.18 14.84 14.39
N ASN A 141 8.39 14.56 15.43
CA ASN A 141 8.02 15.53 16.47
C ASN A 141 8.97 15.57 17.66
N SER A 142 10.10 14.85 17.61
CA SER A 142 11.10 14.85 18.68
C SER A 142 10.54 14.52 20.07
N VAL A 143 9.64 13.55 20.17
CA VAL A 143 9.06 13.13 21.46
C VAL A 143 10.19 12.70 22.40
N VAL A 144 10.17 13.16 23.64
CA VAL A 144 11.31 13.05 24.56
C VAL A 144 11.31 11.72 25.33
N PHE A 145 11.29 10.59 24.62
CA PHE A 145 11.42 9.27 25.25
C PHE A 145 12.87 8.93 25.64
N PRO A 146 13.06 8.10 26.68
CA PRO A 146 14.36 7.52 27.00
C PRO A 146 14.92 6.68 25.85
N GLN A 147 16.24 6.61 25.74
CA GLN A 147 16.92 5.89 24.66
C GLN A 147 16.51 4.41 24.57
N GLY A 148 16.44 3.70 25.71
CA GLY A 148 16.04 2.28 25.72
C GLY A 148 14.63 2.06 25.16
N VAL A 149 13.71 2.99 25.42
CA VAL A 149 12.34 2.95 24.89
C VAL A 149 12.34 3.18 23.37
N TYR A 150 13.14 4.11 22.88
CA TYR A 150 13.30 4.34 21.45
C TYR A 150 13.85 3.12 20.71
N GLU A 151 14.83 2.43 21.28
CA GLU A 151 15.42 1.22 20.69
C GLU A 151 14.41 0.06 20.65
N GLU A 152 13.62 -0.12 21.71
CA GLU A 152 12.52 -1.10 21.72
C GLU A 152 11.45 -0.77 20.68
N LEU A 153 11.05 0.50 20.59
CA LEU A 153 10.04 0.95 19.64
C LEU A 153 10.53 0.78 18.19
N ARG A 154 11.82 1.03 17.93
CA ARG A 154 12.46 0.77 16.64
C ARG A 154 12.37 -0.70 16.25
N LYS A 155 12.75 -1.61 17.16
CA LYS A 155 12.67 -3.06 16.91
C LYS A 155 11.24 -3.52 16.60
N LYS A 156 10.25 -2.99 17.34
CA LYS A 156 8.84 -3.28 17.06
C LYS A 156 8.39 -2.71 15.70
N ALA A 157 8.86 -1.53 15.33
CA ALA A 157 8.59 -0.93 14.02
C ALA A 157 9.17 -1.75 12.88
N ASP A 158 10.42 -2.22 12.99
CA ASP A 158 11.06 -3.10 12.02
C ASP A 158 10.25 -4.38 11.80
N GLN A 159 9.89 -5.06 12.90
CA GLN A 159 9.06 -6.27 12.84
C GLN A 159 7.69 -6.02 12.20
N HIS A 160 7.07 -4.89 12.53
CA HIS A 160 5.78 -4.50 11.96
C HIS A 160 5.85 -4.27 10.44
N VAL A 161 6.91 -3.59 9.97
CA VAL A 161 7.13 -3.36 8.54
C VAL A 161 7.38 -4.68 7.81
N ASP A 162 8.22 -5.56 8.35
CA ASP A 162 8.51 -6.87 7.77
C ASP A 162 7.26 -7.75 7.67
N GLN A 163 6.43 -7.76 8.72
CA GLN A 163 5.17 -8.49 8.73
C GLN A 163 4.19 -7.93 7.70
N ALA A 164 4.06 -6.60 7.62
CA ALA A 164 3.19 -5.94 6.64
C ALA A 164 3.62 -6.24 5.19
N LEU A 165 4.92 -6.24 4.91
CA LEU A 165 5.44 -6.58 3.58
C LEU A 165 5.18 -8.05 3.23
N LYS A 166 5.41 -8.97 4.17
CA LYS A 166 5.09 -10.40 3.97
C LYS A 166 3.61 -10.62 3.72
N GLN A 167 2.74 -9.97 4.49
CA GLN A 167 1.30 -10.07 4.31
C GLN A 167 0.87 -9.51 2.95
N GLN A 168 1.42 -8.36 2.54
CA GLN A 168 1.12 -7.78 1.24
C GLN A 168 1.50 -8.71 0.08
N GLU A 169 2.62 -9.43 0.21
CA GLU A 169 3.04 -10.40 -0.79
C GLU A 169 2.11 -11.63 -0.84
N LEU A 170 1.70 -12.14 0.32
CA LEU A 170 0.70 -13.22 0.40
C LEU A 170 -0.63 -12.80 -0.23
N ASP A 171 -1.13 -11.60 0.10
CA ASP A 171 -2.39 -11.08 -0.46
C ASP A 171 -2.32 -10.93 -1.99
N LYS A 172 -1.16 -10.53 -2.53
CA LYS A 172 -0.94 -10.47 -3.99
C LYS A 172 -0.99 -11.85 -4.63
N GLN A 173 -0.37 -12.85 -3.99
CA GLN A 173 -0.38 -14.23 -4.45
C GLN A 173 -1.80 -14.80 -4.43
N GLU A 174 -2.55 -14.58 -3.36
CA GLU A 174 -3.94 -15.02 -3.23
C GLU A 174 -4.84 -14.38 -4.30
N ARG A 175 -4.72 -13.07 -4.53
CA ARG A 175 -5.47 -12.38 -5.59
C ARG A 175 -5.11 -12.89 -6.99
N SER A 176 -3.83 -13.19 -7.22
CA SER A 176 -3.37 -13.78 -8.48
C SER A 176 -3.99 -15.17 -8.71
N LEU A 177 -3.98 -16.03 -7.68
CA LEU A 177 -4.59 -17.35 -7.75
C LEU A 177 -6.11 -17.27 -7.96
N ALA A 178 -6.79 -16.34 -7.28
CA ALA A 178 -8.22 -16.12 -7.48
C ALA A 178 -8.53 -15.69 -8.93
N ALA A 179 -7.77 -14.75 -9.49
CA ALA A 179 -7.95 -14.32 -10.88
C ALA A 179 -7.72 -15.46 -11.89
N ILE A 180 -6.74 -16.34 -11.64
CA ILE A 180 -6.49 -17.52 -12.46
C ILE A 180 -7.67 -18.50 -12.36
N LYS A 181 -8.18 -18.74 -11.15
CA LYS A 181 -9.34 -19.61 -10.92
C LYS A 181 -10.58 -19.11 -11.66
N ASP A 182 -10.90 -17.83 -11.52
CA ASP A 182 -12.05 -17.19 -12.19
C ASP A 182 -11.94 -17.31 -13.72
N PHE A 183 -10.73 -17.13 -14.27
CA PHE A 183 -10.47 -17.30 -15.69
C PHE A 183 -10.75 -18.72 -16.17
N TYR A 184 -10.30 -19.74 -15.43
CA TYR A 184 -10.56 -21.14 -15.79
C TYR A 184 -12.02 -21.54 -15.60
N GLU A 185 -12.70 -21.06 -14.56
CA GLU A 185 -14.13 -21.29 -14.35
C GLU A 185 -14.96 -20.72 -15.50
N GLN A 186 -14.64 -19.51 -15.97
CA GLN A 186 -15.29 -18.93 -17.15
C GLN A 186 -15.04 -19.74 -18.42
N GLN A 187 -13.82 -20.25 -18.62
CA GLN A 187 -13.53 -21.11 -19.77
C GLN A 187 -14.30 -22.44 -19.70
N MET A 188 -14.37 -23.05 -18.53
CA MET A 188 -15.13 -24.28 -18.30
C MET A 188 -16.62 -24.07 -18.57
N ALA A 189 -17.21 -22.98 -18.07
CA ALA A 189 -18.61 -22.65 -18.31
C ALA A 189 -18.93 -22.46 -19.80
N ARG A 190 -18.05 -21.76 -20.54
CA ARG A 190 -18.20 -21.58 -22.00
C ARG A 190 -18.10 -22.91 -22.75
N MET A 191 -17.18 -23.77 -22.33
CA MET A 191 -17.02 -25.10 -22.94
C MET A 191 -18.22 -25.99 -22.66
N GLN A 192 -18.72 -25.97 -21.43
CA GLN A 192 -19.92 -26.71 -21.04
C GLN A 192 -21.13 -26.26 -21.87
N ASP A 193 -21.43 -24.96 -21.94
CA ASP A 193 -22.53 -24.41 -22.75
C ASP A 193 -22.39 -24.80 -24.23
N LYS A 194 -21.16 -24.75 -24.78
CA LYS A 194 -20.89 -25.19 -26.16
C LYS A 194 -21.19 -26.67 -26.38
N TYR A 195 -20.83 -27.54 -25.45
CA TYR A 195 -21.08 -28.98 -25.56
C TYR A 195 -22.54 -29.33 -25.30
N GLU A 196 -23.21 -28.70 -24.34
CA GLU A 196 -24.64 -28.85 -24.09
C GLU A 196 -25.47 -28.47 -25.32
N LYS A 197 -25.15 -27.34 -25.97
CA LYS A 197 -25.78 -26.93 -27.23
C LYS A 197 -25.54 -27.93 -28.36
N LYS A 198 -24.32 -28.47 -28.49
CA LYS A 198 -24.00 -29.50 -29.49
C LYS A 198 -24.78 -30.78 -29.25
N LEU A 199 -24.84 -31.27 -28.02
CA LEU A 199 -25.58 -32.48 -27.65
C LEU A 199 -27.08 -32.30 -27.90
N SER A 200 -27.65 -31.17 -27.50
CA SER A 200 -29.05 -30.84 -27.79
C SER A 200 -29.34 -30.79 -29.30
N GLY A 201 -28.43 -30.20 -30.08
CA GLY A 201 -28.51 -30.17 -31.54
C GLY A 201 -28.47 -31.57 -32.17
N MET A 202 -27.54 -32.42 -31.73
CA MET A 202 -27.45 -33.82 -32.18
C MET A 202 -28.71 -34.61 -31.83
N GLN A 203 -29.23 -34.45 -30.62
CA GLN A 203 -30.45 -35.13 -30.18
C GLN A 203 -31.65 -34.73 -31.05
N LYS A 204 -31.81 -33.43 -31.35
CA LYS A 204 -32.87 -32.94 -32.25
C LYS A 204 -32.73 -33.54 -33.65
N LYS A 205 -31.52 -33.57 -34.21
CA LYS A 205 -31.25 -34.16 -35.52
C LYS A 205 -31.59 -35.66 -35.54
N TYR A 206 -31.17 -36.40 -34.52
CA TYR A 206 -31.47 -37.81 -34.39
C TYR A 206 -32.99 -38.09 -34.34
N LEU A 207 -33.76 -37.28 -33.59
CA LEU A 207 -35.21 -37.40 -33.54
C LEU A 207 -35.87 -37.13 -34.91
N GLN A 208 -35.42 -36.10 -35.63
CA GLN A 208 -35.90 -35.80 -36.98
C GLN A 208 -35.60 -36.93 -37.97
N ASP A 209 -34.39 -37.49 -37.91
CA ASP A 209 -33.98 -38.61 -38.76
C ASP A 209 -34.84 -39.85 -38.49
N VAL A 210 -35.11 -40.16 -37.21
CA VAL A 210 -36.00 -41.26 -36.81
C VAL A 210 -37.42 -41.06 -37.33
N GLU A 211 -37.99 -39.85 -37.22
CA GLU A 211 -39.32 -39.55 -37.76
C GLU A 211 -39.37 -39.65 -39.28
N SER A 212 -38.35 -39.17 -39.98
CA SER A 212 -38.21 -39.29 -41.43
C SER A 212 -38.16 -40.75 -41.86
N LEU A 213 -37.33 -41.56 -41.20
CA LEU A 213 -37.23 -43.01 -41.45
C LEU A 213 -38.57 -43.73 -41.18
N LYS A 214 -39.28 -43.39 -40.09
CA LYS A 214 -40.62 -43.93 -39.84
C LYS A 214 -41.59 -43.63 -40.99
N LYS A 215 -41.60 -42.40 -41.50
CA LYS A 215 -42.44 -42.02 -42.65
C LYS A 215 -42.06 -42.80 -43.91
N GLN A 216 -40.76 -42.96 -44.18
CA GLN A 216 -40.27 -43.75 -45.32
C GLN A 216 -40.67 -45.22 -45.20
N ILE A 217 -40.53 -45.83 -44.02
CA ILE A 217 -40.96 -47.21 -43.75
C ILE A 217 -42.46 -47.35 -43.99
N SER A 218 -43.29 -46.45 -43.47
CA SER A 218 -44.74 -46.50 -43.71
C SER A 218 -45.11 -46.35 -45.19
N ALA A 219 -44.39 -45.50 -45.94
CA ALA A 219 -44.61 -45.36 -47.38
C ALA A 219 -44.20 -46.62 -48.16
N LEU A 220 -43.09 -47.26 -47.78
CA LEU A 220 -42.66 -48.53 -48.36
C LEU A 220 -43.63 -49.67 -48.02
N GLN A 221 -44.11 -49.74 -46.78
CA GLN A 221 -45.12 -50.73 -46.36
C GLN A 221 -46.41 -50.61 -47.16
N ARG A 222 -46.86 -49.38 -47.47
CA ARG A 222 -48.03 -49.17 -48.34
C ARG A 222 -47.79 -49.69 -49.76
N LYS A 223 -46.62 -49.42 -50.34
CA LYS A 223 -46.26 -49.89 -51.69
C LYS A 223 -46.08 -51.41 -51.82
N VAL A 224 -45.75 -52.09 -50.72
CA VAL A 224 -45.58 -53.56 -50.69
C VAL A 224 -46.92 -54.27 -50.47
N ASN A 225 -47.90 -53.58 -49.88
CA ASN A 225 -49.25 -54.11 -49.61
C ASN A 225 -50.29 -53.70 -50.68
N GLU A 226 -49.87 -52.95 -51.71
CA GLU A 226 -50.58 -52.76 -52.99
C GLU A 226 -50.13 -53.82 -53.99
#